data_AF-A0A1N7ED13-F1
#
_entry.id   AF-A0A1N7ED13-F1
#
_cell.length_a   1.000
_cell.length_b   1.000
_cell.length_c   1.000
_cell.angle_alpha   90.00
_cell.angle_beta   90.00
_cell.angle_gamma   90.00
#
_symmetry.space_group_name_H-M   'P 1'
#
loop_
_entity.id
_entity.type
_entity.pdbx_description
1 polymer ?
#
loop_
_entity_poly.entity_id
_entity_poly.type
_entity_poly.pdbx_seq_one_letter_code
_entity_poly.pdbx_strand_id
1 'polypeptide(L)'
;MYITNHNMSRLIEKVELSANEILKLPDIQYFISDQELTQLSRAKKFFQGAQTTNLSIIKEVSVPKDTFTKLYEGIPPAYHINQDCYRLQNHYQNLFIPKEVQAKGKAEVQRFRKYVKTFDFDELEQESTIIAIKAEFGFADERFAKEESNNSGATQIDFTKLLLSDIQNILNSSIQEMKNFSNISKIHEKVFQLRYRTPEDICRLTRKHNPQTSEAAKNLSELKHHLLLSKMALFQKEVNFNINNINEQLLKNNGFRACSTCIPKTSRQKIIFV
;
A
#
# COMPACT_ATOMS: atom_id res chain seq x y z
N MET A 1 13.67 -11.96 -0.23
CA MET A 1 13.38 -10.91 0.76
C MET A 1 11.89 -10.63 0.79
N TYR A 2 11.36 -10.24 1.95
CA TYR A 2 9.94 -9.98 2.18
C TYR A 2 9.64 -8.48 2.29
N ILE A 3 8.53 -8.03 1.73
CA ILE A 3 7.99 -6.68 1.84
C ILE A 3 6.47 -6.73 2.01
N THR A 4 5.87 -5.67 2.54
CA THR A 4 4.41 -5.55 2.61
C THR A 4 3.80 -5.36 1.21
N ASN A 5 2.52 -5.71 1.03
CA ASN A 5 1.78 -5.44 -0.20
C ASN A 5 1.78 -3.95 -0.57
N HIS A 6 1.68 -3.06 0.42
CA HIS A 6 1.79 -1.62 0.21
C HIS A 6 3.13 -1.24 -0.45
N ASN A 7 4.24 -1.79 0.06
CA ASN A 7 5.56 -1.54 -0.51
C ASN A 7 5.75 -2.18 -1.90
N MET A 8 5.10 -3.32 -2.15
CA MET A 8 5.05 -3.93 -3.48
C MET A 8 4.33 -3.01 -4.48
N SER A 9 3.15 -2.49 -4.13
CA SER A 9 2.41 -1.55 -4.97
C SER A 9 3.25 -0.31 -5.29
N ARG A 10 3.99 0.21 -4.29
CA ARG A 10 4.92 1.33 -4.50
C ARG A 10 6.03 1.03 -5.52
N LEU A 11 6.57 -0.19 -5.54
CA LEU A 11 7.55 -0.60 -6.55
C LEU A 11 6.92 -0.66 -7.93
N ILE A 12 5.76 -1.32 -8.03
CA ILE A 12 5.02 -1.46 -9.29
C ILE A 12 4.69 -0.09 -9.87
N GLU A 13 4.22 0.86 -9.07
CA GLU A 13 3.90 2.22 -9.51
C GLU A 13 5.10 2.98 -10.14
N LYS A 14 6.32 2.62 -9.75
CA LYS A 14 7.56 3.25 -10.24
C LYS A 14 8.15 2.59 -11.48
N VAL A 15 7.51 1.53 -11.98
CA VAL A 15 7.91 0.90 -13.23
C VAL A 15 7.69 1.87 -14.39
N GLU A 16 8.74 2.13 -15.15
CA GLU A 16 8.67 2.91 -16.37
C GLU A 16 7.93 2.14 -17.46
N LEU A 17 6.99 2.80 -18.11
CA LEU A 17 6.30 2.28 -19.28
C LEU A 17 6.48 3.25 -20.45
N SER A 18 6.87 2.70 -21.60
CA SER A 18 6.71 3.36 -22.88
C SER A 18 5.29 3.16 -23.40
N ALA A 19 4.83 4.03 -24.31
CA ALA A 19 3.47 3.99 -24.85
C ALA A 19 3.11 2.63 -25.49
N ASN A 20 4.10 1.95 -26.09
CA ASN A 20 3.90 0.66 -26.74
C ASN A 20 3.78 -0.52 -25.76
N GLU A 21 4.09 -0.30 -24.47
CA GLU A 21 4.02 -1.31 -23.41
C GLU A 21 2.67 -1.28 -22.66
N ILE A 22 1.79 -0.32 -22.99
CA ILE A 22 0.43 -0.32 -22.44
C ILE A 22 -0.31 -1.53 -22.99
N LEU A 23 -0.83 -2.35 -22.08
CA LEU A 23 -1.53 -3.57 -22.43
C LEU A 23 -2.81 -3.27 -23.21
N LYS A 24 -3.15 -4.19 -24.10
CA LYS A 24 -4.49 -4.30 -24.67
C LYS A 24 -5.16 -5.49 -24.01
N LEU A 25 -6.24 -5.24 -23.29
CA LEU A 25 -7.00 -6.25 -22.55
C LEU A 25 -8.47 -6.24 -23.02
N PRO A 26 -8.77 -6.70 -24.24
CA PRO A 26 -10.11 -6.58 -24.84
C PRO A 26 -11.21 -7.21 -23.98
N ASP A 27 -10.86 -8.22 -23.19
CA ASP A 27 -11.72 -8.94 -22.25
C ASP A 27 -12.26 -8.05 -21.12
N ILE A 28 -11.47 -7.07 -20.67
CA ILE A 28 -11.82 -6.24 -19.50
C ILE A 28 -11.76 -4.73 -19.73
N GLN A 29 -11.23 -4.26 -20.86
CA GLN A 29 -10.98 -2.84 -21.14
C GLN A 29 -12.24 -1.98 -21.06
N TYR A 30 -13.42 -2.54 -21.35
CA TYR A 30 -14.70 -1.84 -21.22
C TYR A 30 -15.07 -1.48 -19.76
N PHE A 31 -14.47 -2.18 -18.78
CA PHE A 31 -14.80 -2.06 -17.36
C PHE A 31 -13.77 -1.29 -16.52
N ILE A 32 -12.62 -0.96 -17.12
CA ILE A 32 -11.50 -0.35 -16.40
C ILE A 32 -11.11 0.99 -17.03
N SER A 33 -10.53 1.86 -16.22
CA SER A 33 -9.97 3.14 -16.60
C SER A 33 -8.57 3.00 -17.18
N ASP A 34 -8.10 4.02 -17.89
CA ASP A 34 -6.72 4.08 -18.39
C ASP A 34 -5.69 4.06 -17.25
N GLN A 35 -6.04 4.61 -16.08
CA GLN A 35 -5.19 4.55 -14.89
C GLN A 35 -4.99 3.11 -14.42
N GLU A 36 -6.05 2.32 -14.35
CA GLU A 36 -5.98 0.90 -13.94
C GLU A 36 -5.30 0.05 -15.01
N LEU A 37 -5.55 0.33 -16.29
CA LEU A 37 -4.86 -0.34 -17.39
C LEU A 37 -3.34 -0.08 -17.32
N THR A 38 -2.95 1.16 -17.00
CA THR A 38 -1.55 1.52 -16.75
C THR A 38 -0.98 0.76 -15.56
N GLN A 39 -1.71 0.66 -14.45
CA GLN A 39 -1.28 -0.11 -13.28
C GLN A 39 -1.09 -1.61 -13.60
N LEU A 40 -2.04 -2.23 -14.31
CA LEU A 40 -1.93 -3.61 -14.78
C LEU A 40 -0.71 -3.81 -15.69
N SER A 41 -0.45 -2.85 -16.59
CA SER A 41 0.71 -2.88 -17.48
C SER A 41 2.03 -2.81 -16.71
N ARG A 42 2.11 -1.93 -15.70
CA ARG A 42 3.26 -1.84 -14.79
C ARG A 42 3.47 -3.14 -14.02
N ALA A 43 2.39 -3.71 -13.46
CA ALA A 43 2.45 -4.95 -12.70
C ALA A 43 2.99 -6.10 -13.56
N LYS A 44 2.47 -6.28 -14.78
CA LYS A 44 2.96 -7.30 -15.71
C LYS A 44 4.44 -7.12 -16.05
N LYS A 45 4.85 -5.91 -16.41
CA LYS A 45 6.25 -5.59 -16.72
C LYS A 45 7.16 -5.82 -15.51
N PHE A 46 6.71 -5.44 -14.31
CA PHE A 46 7.43 -5.70 -13.07
C PHE A 46 7.66 -7.19 -12.84
N PHE A 47 6.60 -8.02 -12.90
CA PHE A 47 6.73 -9.46 -12.65
C PHE A 47 7.65 -10.14 -13.68
N GLN A 48 7.58 -9.74 -14.95
CA GLN A 48 8.48 -10.21 -16.01
C GLN A 48 9.93 -9.75 -15.81
N GLY A 49 10.15 -8.49 -15.43
CA GLY A 49 11.47 -7.90 -15.24
C GLY A 49 12.17 -8.35 -13.95
N ALA A 50 11.41 -8.59 -12.88
CA ALA A 50 11.94 -9.03 -11.60
C ALA A 50 12.53 -10.45 -11.67
N GLN A 51 12.02 -11.32 -12.54
CA GLN A 51 12.63 -12.63 -12.85
C GLN A 51 13.97 -12.49 -13.56
N THR A 52 14.12 -11.48 -14.42
CA THR A 52 15.33 -11.29 -15.25
C THR A 52 16.40 -10.42 -14.57
N THR A 53 16.20 -10.03 -13.31
CA THR A 53 17.11 -9.14 -12.56
C THR A 53 17.30 -7.77 -13.23
N ASN A 54 16.42 -7.39 -14.17
CA ASN A 54 16.56 -6.13 -14.89
C ASN A 54 16.09 -4.96 -14.01
N LEU A 55 17.02 -4.46 -13.19
CA LEU A 55 16.75 -3.44 -12.18
C LEU A 55 16.47 -2.05 -12.78
N SER A 56 16.77 -1.84 -14.07
CA SER A 56 16.67 -0.53 -14.73
C SER A 56 15.25 -0.11 -15.07
N ILE A 57 14.25 -0.98 -14.89
CA ILE A 57 12.86 -0.67 -15.23
C ILE A 57 12.13 0.11 -14.13
N ILE A 58 12.70 0.23 -12.93
CA ILE A 58 12.06 0.89 -11.78
C ILE A 58 12.78 2.20 -11.50
N LYS A 59 12.05 3.32 -11.54
CA LYS A 59 12.57 4.59 -11.01
C LYS A 59 12.77 4.46 -9.51
N GLU A 60 13.84 5.07 -9.00
CA GLU A 60 14.12 5.10 -7.56
C GLU A 60 12.86 5.47 -6.77
N VAL A 61 12.50 4.61 -5.79
CA VAL A 61 11.42 4.92 -4.87
C VAL A 61 11.92 6.05 -3.97
N SER A 62 11.57 7.28 -4.34
CA SER A 62 11.89 8.48 -3.57
C SER A 62 11.60 8.25 -2.09
N VAL A 63 12.60 8.50 -1.24
CA VAL A 63 12.42 8.56 0.21
C VAL A 63 11.28 9.56 0.47
N PRO A 64 10.24 9.17 1.25
CA PRO A 64 9.18 10.11 1.59
C PRO A 64 9.78 11.39 2.17
N LYS A 65 9.29 12.56 1.74
CA LYS A 65 9.72 13.81 2.35
C LYS A 65 9.17 13.89 3.77
N ASP A 66 9.99 14.35 4.70
CA ASP A 66 9.55 14.65 6.06
C ASP A 66 8.76 15.96 6.07
N THR A 67 7.45 15.88 6.26
CA THR A 67 6.56 17.04 6.35
C THR A 67 6.43 17.60 7.76
N PHE A 68 7.10 16.99 8.75
CA PHE A 68 7.01 17.36 10.17
C PHE A 68 5.60 17.21 10.76
N THR A 69 4.73 16.43 10.12
CA THR A 69 3.33 16.27 10.57
C THR A 69 3.10 14.99 11.36
N LYS A 70 3.96 13.98 11.20
CA LYS A 70 3.81 12.67 11.85
C LYS A 70 5.04 12.25 12.67
N LEU A 71 4.85 11.41 13.68
CA LEU A 71 5.91 10.91 14.56
C LEU A 71 6.94 10.06 13.80
N TYR A 72 6.46 9.16 12.95
CA TYR A 72 7.26 8.30 12.08
C TYR A 72 7.10 8.77 10.63
N GLU A 73 7.98 9.64 10.16
CA GLU A 73 7.92 10.19 8.81
C GLU A 73 9.32 10.24 8.19
N GLY A 74 9.38 10.30 6.85
CA GLY A 74 10.65 10.36 6.12
C GLY A 74 11.49 9.08 6.18
N ILE A 75 10.90 7.98 6.68
CA ILE A 75 11.59 6.70 6.83
C ILE A 75 11.49 5.94 5.50
N PRO A 76 12.62 5.50 4.91
CA PRO A 76 12.59 4.64 3.74
C PRO A 76 11.86 3.32 4.04
N PRO A 77 11.16 2.74 3.05
CA PRO A 77 10.46 1.47 3.22
C PRO A 77 11.46 0.37 3.61
N ALA A 78 11.01 -0.57 4.44
CA ALA A 78 11.86 -1.65 4.93
C ALA A 78 11.61 -2.96 4.16
N TYR A 79 12.67 -3.74 3.95
CA TYR A 79 12.59 -5.16 3.60
C TYR A 79 12.98 -6.04 4.78
N HIS A 80 12.46 -7.26 4.78
CA HIS A 80 12.56 -8.22 5.88
C HIS A 80 13.22 -9.50 5.38
N ILE A 81 14.05 -10.12 6.23
CA ILE A 81 14.61 -11.45 5.96
C ILE A 81 13.64 -12.55 6.39
N ASN A 82 12.84 -12.29 7.42
CA ASN A 82 11.90 -13.26 7.99
C ASN A 82 10.45 -12.84 7.69
N GLN A 83 9.65 -13.77 7.16
CA GLN A 83 8.21 -13.62 6.94
C GLN A 83 7.45 -13.41 8.26
N ASP A 84 7.94 -13.97 9.36
CA ASP A 84 7.30 -13.90 10.67
C ASP A 84 7.75 -12.68 11.48
N CYS A 85 8.39 -11.71 10.83
CA CYS A 85 8.77 -10.47 11.49
C CYS A 85 7.50 -9.74 11.98
N TYR A 86 7.41 -9.48 13.28
CA TYR A 86 6.25 -8.76 13.86
C TYR A 86 5.97 -7.42 13.15
N ARG A 87 7.00 -6.70 12.71
CA ARG A 87 6.86 -5.42 11.97
C ARG A 87 6.34 -5.59 10.54
N LEU A 88 6.46 -6.78 9.96
CA LEU A 88 5.88 -7.09 8.65
C LEU A 88 4.39 -7.39 8.77
N GLN A 89 3.98 -8.01 9.88
CA GLN A 89 2.61 -8.47 10.13
C GLN A 89 1.73 -7.43 10.82
N ASN A 90 2.31 -6.56 11.66
CA ASN A 90 1.56 -5.56 12.42
C ASN A 90 0.94 -4.48 11.53
N HIS A 91 -0.23 -4.00 11.94
CA HIS A 91 -0.87 -2.83 11.34
C HIS A 91 0.04 -1.60 11.45
N TYR A 92 -0.05 -0.72 10.45
CA TYR A 92 0.67 0.53 10.48
C TYR A 92 -0.01 1.49 11.47
N GLN A 93 0.75 1.91 12.48
CA GLN A 93 0.34 2.92 13.45
C GLN A 93 1.29 4.11 13.37
N ASN A 94 0.74 5.31 13.40
CA ASN A 94 1.50 6.55 13.52
C ASN A 94 0.75 7.55 14.41
N LEU A 95 1.42 8.63 14.78
CA LEU A 95 0.84 9.69 15.60
C LEU A 95 1.04 11.03 14.89
N PHE A 96 0.01 11.87 14.90
CA PHE A 96 0.14 13.25 14.44
C PHE A 96 0.92 14.07 15.47
N ILE A 97 1.77 14.95 14.96
CA ILE A 97 2.42 15.96 15.78
C ILE A 97 1.43 17.13 15.93
N PRO A 98 1.17 17.62 17.15
CA PRO A 98 0.27 18.76 17.38
C PRO A 98 0.70 20.00 16.60
N LYS A 99 -0.26 20.80 16.12
CA LYS A 99 0.04 22.00 15.32
C LYS A 99 0.86 23.03 16.09
N GLU A 100 0.65 23.10 17.40
CA GLU A 100 1.37 23.98 18.33
C GLU A 100 2.85 23.60 18.41
N VAL A 101 3.16 22.30 18.42
CA VAL A 101 4.54 21.80 18.35
C VAL A 101 5.15 22.09 16.98
N GLN A 102 4.38 21.90 15.90
CA GLN A 102 4.83 22.25 14.54
C GLN A 102 5.14 23.75 14.40
N ALA A 103 4.31 24.62 14.98
CA ALA A 103 4.47 26.07 14.94
C ALA A 103 5.75 26.56 15.65
N LYS A 104 6.26 25.82 16.64
CA LYS A 104 7.54 26.08 17.32
C LYS A 104 8.77 25.74 16.46
N GLY A 105 8.57 25.11 15.29
CA GLY A 105 9.61 24.87 14.30
C GLY A 105 10.25 23.49 14.36
N LYS A 106 11.13 23.21 13.38
CA LYS A 106 11.67 21.87 13.12
C LYS A 106 12.44 21.27 14.30
N ALA A 107 13.17 22.09 15.06
CA ALA A 107 13.94 21.62 16.22
C ALA A 107 13.02 21.07 17.32
N GLU A 108 11.90 21.75 17.59
CA GLU A 108 10.94 21.32 18.59
C GLU A 108 10.20 20.06 18.15
N VAL A 109 9.85 19.96 16.86
CA VAL A 109 9.31 18.71 16.29
C VAL A 109 10.27 17.53 16.48
N GLN A 110 11.57 17.73 16.28
CA GLN A 110 12.57 16.67 16.49
C GLN A 110 12.70 16.29 17.97
N ARG A 111 12.68 17.27 18.88
CA ARG A 111 12.66 17.03 20.32
C ARG A 111 11.42 16.24 20.73
N PHE A 112 10.25 16.65 20.24
CA PHE A 112 8.98 15.96 20.43
C PHE A 112 9.06 14.50 19.97
N ARG A 113 9.52 14.27 18.74
CA ARG A 113 9.70 12.92 18.20
C ARG A 113 10.63 12.07 19.05
N LYS A 114 11.74 12.63 19.54
CA LYS A 114 12.70 11.91 20.37
C LYS A 114 12.08 11.53 21.72
N TYR A 115 11.34 12.44 22.33
CA TYR A 115 10.67 12.23 23.60
C TYR A 115 9.55 11.19 23.48
N VAL A 116 8.62 11.38 22.54
CA VAL A 116 7.46 10.46 22.40
C VAL A 116 7.88 9.04 22.00
N LYS A 117 8.98 8.88 21.27
CA LYS A 117 9.54 7.56 20.90
C LYS A 117 10.16 6.79 22.06
N THR A 118 10.23 7.34 23.26
CA THR A 118 10.65 6.58 24.44
C THR A 118 9.51 5.75 25.03
N PHE A 119 8.27 6.00 24.60
CA PHE A 119 7.09 5.28 25.03
C PHE A 119 6.66 4.28 23.95
N ASP A 120 6.20 3.11 24.37
CA ASP A 120 5.54 2.17 23.48
C ASP A 120 4.09 2.60 23.21
N PHE A 121 3.46 2.05 22.17
CA PHE A 121 2.12 2.48 21.76
C PHE A 121 1.04 2.26 22.82
N ASP A 122 1.20 1.27 23.70
CA ASP A 122 0.28 0.98 24.81
C ASP A 122 0.40 2.04 25.91
N GLU A 123 1.61 2.51 26.20
CA GLU A 123 1.84 3.59 27.16
C GLU A 123 1.27 4.92 26.66
N LEU A 124 1.26 5.12 25.34
CA LEU A 124 0.68 6.29 24.68
C LEU A 124 -0.87 6.27 24.66
N GLU A 125 -1.51 5.20 25.14
CA GLU A 125 -2.96 5.17 25.39
C GLU A 125 -3.31 5.59 26.82
N GLN A 126 -2.34 5.60 27.73
CA GLN A 126 -2.58 5.96 29.11
C GLN A 126 -2.76 7.48 29.24
N GLU A 127 -3.86 7.89 29.89
CA GLU A 127 -4.20 9.30 30.07
C GLU A 127 -3.10 10.08 30.80
N SER A 128 -2.46 9.46 31.79
CA SER A 128 -1.31 10.03 32.52
C SER A 128 -0.14 10.38 31.60
N THR A 129 0.21 9.48 30.68
CA THR A 129 1.28 9.69 29.68
C THR A 129 0.93 10.83 28.74
N ILE A 130 -0.31 10.87 28.26
CA ILE A 130 -0.80 11.94 27.36
C ILE A 130 -0.75 13.30 28.07
N ILE A 131 -1.20 13.37 29.33
CA ILE A 131 -1.14 14.60 30.14
C ILE A 131 0.30 15.06 30.32
N ALA A 132 1.23 14.15 30.62
CA ALA A 132 2.65 14.48 30.78
C ALA A 132 3.25 15.04 29.47
N ILE A 133 2.94 14.42 28.31
CA ILE A 133 3.38 14.90 27.00
C ILE A 133 2.79 16.29 26.69
N LYS A 134 1.50 16.50 26.98
CA LYS A 134 0.82 17.80 26.80
C LYS A 134 1.47 18.89 27.64
N ALA A 135 1.78 18.60 28.89
CA ALA A 135 2.44 19.55 29.80
C ALA A 135 3.86 19.90 29.33
N GLU A 136 4.68 18.90 28.96
CA GLU A 136 6.07 19.07 28.52
C GLU A 136 6.18 19.94 27.26
N PHE A 137 5.25 19.77 26.31
CA PHE A 137 5.31 20.45 25.01
C PHE A 137 4.30 21.60 24.86
N GLY A 138 3.46 21.84 25.87
CA GLY A 138 2.52 22.96 25.93
C GLY A 138 1.57 23.00 24.75
N PHE A 139 0.77 21.95 24.56
CA PHE A 139 -0.28 21.90 23.53
C PHE A 139 -1.59 21.39 24.12
N ALA A 140 -2.70 21.83 23.53
CA ALA A 140 -4.05 21.43 23.95
C ALA A 140 -4.73 20.51 22.93
N ASP A 141 -4.15 20.34 21.74
CA ASP A 141 -4.75 19.57 20.64
C ASP A 141 -5.26 18.18 21.07
N GLU A 142 -6.56 17.99 20.88
CA GLU A 142 -7.26 16.71 21.09
C GLU A 142 -6.93 15.70 19.98
N ARG A 143 -6.38 16.16 18.85
CA ARG A 143 -5.93 15.32 17.72
C ARG A 143 -4.53 14.74 17.93
N PHE A 144 -3.99 14.78 19.15
CA PHE A 144 -2.97 13.80 19.56
C PHE A 144 -3.63 12.42 19.60
N ALA A 145 -3.93 11.91 18.40
CA ALA A 145 -4.71 10.72 18.15
C ALA A 145 -3.97 9.88 17.11
N LYS A 146 -4.04 8.57 17.30
CA LYS A 146 -3.39 7.57 16.45
C LYS A 146 -3.97 7.64 15.04
N GLU A 147 -3.08 7.67 14.06
CA GLU A 147 -3.41 7.24 12.71
C GLU A 147 -3.17 5.73 12.66
N GLU A 148 -4.26 4.98 12.74
CA GLU A 148 -4.22 3.55 12.43
C GLU A 148 -4.64 3.36 10.98
N SER A 149 -3.83 2.63 10.24
CA SER A 149 -4.23 2.14 8.93
C SER A 149 -4.09 0.64 8.94
N ASN A 150 -5.20 -0.05 8.66
CA ASN A 150 -5.14 -1.45 8.31
C ASN A 150 -4.14 -1.59 7.15
N ASN A 151 -3.16 -2.48 7.30
CA ASN A 151 -2.43 -2.96 6.14
C ASN A 151 -3.49 -3.39 5.12
N SER A 152 -3.47 -2.78 3.94
CA SER A 152 -4.51 -2.87 2.91
C SER A 152 -4.63 -4.27 2.27
N GLY A 153 -4.28 -5.33 3.00
CA GLY A 153 -4.27 -6.72 2.57
C GLY A 153 -5.56 -7.48 2.82
N ALA A 154 -6.65 -6.84 3.22
CA ALA A 154 -7.94 -7.50 3.36
C ALA A 154 -8.71 -7.55 2.04
N THR A 155 -8.12 -8.13 1.00
CA THR A 155 -8.95 -8.95 0.10
C THR A 155 -9.11 -10.31 0.75
N GLN A 156 -10.35 -10.78 0.90
CA GLN A 156 -10.65 -12.10 1.46
C GLN A 156 -9.97 -13.26 0.71
N ILE A 157 -9.47 -13.01 -0.51
CA ILE A 157 -8.88 -14.02 -1.39
C ILE A 157 -7.35 -13.93 -1.35
N ASP A 158 -6.71 -14.93 -0.76
CA ASP A 158 -5.27 -15.14 -0.82
C ASP A 158 -4.90 -15.85 -2.14
N PHE A 159 -4.69 -15.06 -3.20
CA PHE A 159 -4.33 -15.56 -4.53
C PHE A 159 -3.01 -16.36 -4.57
N THR A 160 -2.15 -16.25 -3.54
CA THR A 160 -0.87 -16.96 -3.53
C THR A 160 -1.06 -18.47 -3.42
N LYS A 161 -2.14 -18.91 -2.75
CA LYS A 161 -2.47 -20.32 -2.51
C LYS A 161 -3.31 -20.97 -3.62
N LEU A 162 -3.85 -20.16 -4.53
CA LEU A 162 -4.72 -20.64 -5.60
C LEU A 162 -3.92 -21.21 -6.78
N LEU A 163 -4.53 -22.16 -7.48
CA LEU A 163 -4.04 -22.66 -8.77
C LEU A 163 -4.38 -21.67 -9.87
N LEU A 164 -3.62 -21.72 -10.98
CA LEU A 164 -3.85 -20.84 -12.13
C LEU A 164 -5.29 -20.94 -12.67
N SER A 165 -5.84 -22.16 -12.71
CA SER A 165 -7.22 -22.42 -13.12
C SER A 165 -8.25 -21.73 -12.24
N ASP A 166 -8.03 -21.72 -10.92
CA ASP A 166 -8.97 -21.13 -9.97
C ASP A 166 -8.99 -19.60 -10.11
N ILE A 167 -7.81 -19.00 -10.29
CA ILE A 167 -7.69 -17.56 -10.53
C ILE A 167 -8.38 -17.19 -11.85
N GLN A 168 -8.23 -18.01 -12.89
CA GLN A 168 -8.91 -17.79 -14.17
C GLN A 168 -10.44 -17.88 -14.01
N ASN A 169 -10.93 -18.82 -13.20
CA ASN A 169 -12.36 -18.94 -12.91
C ASN A 169 -12.91 -17.72 -12.16
N ILE A 170 -12.18 -17.23 -11.15
CA ILE A 170 -12.55 -16.02 -10.41
C ILE A 170 -12.58 -14.80 -11.35
N LEU A 171 -11.57 -14.66 -12.22
CA LEU A 171 -11.55 -13.58 -13.21
C LEU A 171 -12.76 -13.68 -14.15
N ASN A 172 -13.05 -14.87 -14.69
CA ASN A 172 -14.16 -15.08 -15.59
C ASN A 172 -15.50 -14.78 -14.92
N SER A 173 -15.70 -15.20 -13.66
CA SER A 173 -16.89 -14.86 -12.86
C SER A 173 -17.03 -13.35 -12.73
N SER A 174 -15.95 -12.68 -12.32
CA SER A 174 -15.93 -11.21 -12.15
C SER A 174 -16.29 -10.49 -13.45
N ILE A 175 -15.81 -10.97 -14.60
CA ILE A 175 -16.15 -10.42 -15.92
C ILE A 175 -17.64 -10.58 -16.21
N GLN A 176 -18.23 -11.74 -15.93
CA GLN A 176 -19.66 -11.98 -16.16
C GLN A 176 -20.53 -11.15 -15.22
N GLU A 177 -20.16 -11.04 -13.95
CA GLU A 177 -20.85 -10.17 -12.99
C GLU A 177 -20.78 -8.70 -13.43
N MET A 178 -19.62 -8.22 -13.90
CA MET A 178 -19.47 -6.87 -14.45
C MET A 178 -20.32 -6.64 -15.70
N LYS A 179 -20.46 -7.63 -16.59
CA LYS A 179 -21.36 -7.55 -17.77
C LYS A 179 -22.83 -7.44 -17.37
N ASN A 180 -23.22 -8.15 -16.32
CA ASN A 180 -24.61 -8.21 -15.87
C ASN A 180 -24.97 -7.06 -14.92
N PHE A 181 -23.98 -6.38 -14.34
CA PHE A 181 -24.17 -5.36 -13.30
C PHE A 181 -25.19 -4.29 -13.70
N SER A 182 -25.06 -3.69 -14.89
CA SER A 182 -25.97 -2.63 -15.34
C SER A 182 -27.41 -3.10 -15.53
N ASN A 183 -27.63 -4.41 -15.70
CA ASN A 183 -28.95 -4.99 -15.98
C ASN A 183 -29.72 -5.34 -14.70
N ILE A 184 -29.10 -5.23 -13.52
CA ILE A 184 -29.74 -5.57 -12.23
C ILE A 184 -30.88 -4.61 -11.90
N SER A 185 -30.63 -3.30 -12.02
CA SER A 185 -31.66 -2.27 -11.81
C SER A 185 -31.23 -0.93 -12.40
N LYS A 186 -32.18 0.03 -12.51
CA LYS A 186 -31.88 1.42 -12.95
C LYS A 186 -30.84 2.13 -12.07
N ILE A 187 -30.71 1.75 -10.80
CA ILE A 187 -29.67 2.30 -9.91
C ILE A 187 -28.30 1.76 -10.34
N HIS A 188 -28.20 0.45 -10.60
CA HIS A 188 -26.95 -0.17 -11.04
C HIS A 188 -26.52 0.36 -12.40
N GLU A 189 -27.44 0.54 -13.34
CA GLU A 189 -27.17 1.16 -14.64
C GLU A 189 -26.53 2.56 -14.50
N LYS A 190 -27.07 3.40 -13.61
CA LYS A 190 -26.52 4.73 -13.33
C LYS A 190 -25.15 4.67 -12.68
N VAL A 191 -24.99 3.82 -11.66
CA VAL A 191 -23.71 3.62 -10.97
C VAL A 191 -22.64 3.07 -11.91
N PHE A 192 -23.01 2.20 -12.85
CA PHE A 192 -22.11 1.62 -13.85
C PHE A 192 -21.50 2.64 -14.81
N GLN A 193 -22.06 3.85 -14.90
CA GLN A 193 -21.40 4.95 -15.63
C GLN A 193 -20.09 5.39 -14.97
N LEU A 194 -19.88 5.06 -13.69
CA LEU A 194 -18.64 5.29 -12.96
C LEU A 194 -17.58 4.21 -13.23
N ARG A 195 -17.81 3.24 -14.12
CA ARG A 195 -16.86 2.15 -14.42
C ARG A 195 -15.47 2.62 -14.87
N TYR A 196 -15.31 3.84 -15.36
CA TYR A 196 -14.00 4.41 -15.70
C TYR A 196 -13.35 5.21 -14.55
N ARG A 197 -13.88 5.07 -13.33
CA ARG A 197 -13.29 5.60 -12.09
C ARG A 197 -12.66 4.48 -11.28
N THR A 198 -11.64 4.80 -10.50
CA THR A 198 -11.02 3.83 -9.58
C THR A 198 -12.03 3.35 -8.53
N PRO A 199 -11.85 2.15 -7.92
CA PRO A 199 -12.73 1.67 -6.84
C PRO A 199 -12.90 2.71 -5.72
N GLU A 200 -11.79 3.36 -5.34
CA GLU A 200 -11.77 4.39 -4.29
C GLU A 200 -12.57 5.63 -4.70
N ASP A 201 -12.46 6.06 -5.96
CA ASP A 201 -13.23 7.19 -6.48
C ASP A 201 -14.71 6.88 -6.57
N ILE A 202 -15.10 5.66 -6.95
CA ILE A 202 -16.51 5.23 -6.99
C ILE A 202 -17.13 5.43 -5.60
N CYS A 203 -16.51 4.84 -4.58
CA CYS A 203 -16.98 4.97 -3.19
C CYS A 203 -16.97 6.42 -2.68
N ARG A 204 -15.95 7.20 -3.05
CA ARG A 204 -15.83 8.61 -2.64
C ARG A 204 -16.93 9.48 -3.23
N LEU A 205 -17.22 9.32 -4.53
CA LEU A 205 -18.21 10.10 -5.25
C LEU A 205 -19.63 9.77 -4.79
N THR A 206 -19.88 8.53 -4.37
CA THR A 206 -21.23 8.10 -3.97
C THR A 206 -21.50 8.15 -2.47
N ARG A 207 -20.49 8.46 -1.63
CA ARG A 207 -20.60 8.45 -0.16
C ARG A 207 -21.79 9.22 0.42
N LYS A 208 -22.19 10.31 -0.23
CA LYS A 208 -23.29 11.20 0.22
C LYS A 208 -24.64 10.89 -0.45
N HIS A 209 -24.72 9.86 -1.28
CA HIS A 209 -25.96 9.47 -1.95
C HIS A 209 -26.87 8.65 -1.01
N ASN A 210 -28.08 8.36 -1.48
CA ASN A 210 -29.01 7.48 -0.78
C ASN A 210 -28.41 6.07 -0.57
N PRO A 211 -28.86 5.32 0.46
CA PRO A 211 -28.27 4.03 0.83
C PRO A 211 -28.22 3.01 -0.31
N GLN A 212 -29.25 2.95 -1.15
CA GLN A 212 -29.30 2.01 -2.28
C GLN A 212 -28.25 2.31 -3.35
N THR A 213 -27.99 3.59 -3.63
CA THR A 213 -26.95 4.02 -4.57
C THR A 213 -25.56 3.77 -4.00
N SER A 214 -25.37 4.06 -2.71
CA SER A 214 -24.10 3.80 -2.01
C SER A 214 -23.78 2.30 -1.98
N GLU A 215 -24.78 1.45 -1.74
CA GLU A 215 -24.61 -0.01 -1.77
C GLU A 215 -24.27 -0.53 -3.17
N ALA A 216 -25.00 -0.11 -4.20
CA ALA A 216 -24.66 -0.47 -5.58
C ALA A 216 -23.25 0.00 -5.97
N ALA A 217 -22.84 1.20 -5.54
CA ALA A 217 -21.50 1.72 -5.80
C ALA A 217 -20.41 0.93 -5.09
N LYS A 218 -20.67 0.50 -3.85
CA LYS A 218 -19.79 -0.40 -3.09
C LYS A 218 -19.64 -1.74 -3.82
N ASN A 219 -20.74 -2.34 -4.27
CA ASN A 219 -20.71 -3.58 -5.03
C ASN A 219 -19.92 -3.45 -6.33
N LEU A 220 -20.10 -2.35 -7.09
CA LEU A 220 -19.30 -2.09 -8.29
C LEU A 220 -17.81 -1.94 -7.96
N SER A 221 -17.49 -1.21 -6.89
CA SER A 221 -16.12 -1.02 -6.42
C SER A 221 -15.46 -2.35 -6.05
N GLU A 222 -16.16 -3.22 -5.32
CA GLU A 222 -15.67 -4.54 -4.91
C GLU A 222 -15.46 -5.47 -6.12
N LEU A 223 -16.44 -5.57 -7.02
CA LEU A 223 -16.33 -6.33 -8.27
C LEU A 223 -15.13 -5.90 -9.10
N LYS A 224 -14.93 -4.59 -9.21
CA LYS A 224 -13.82 -4.02 -9.94
C LYS A 224 -12.48 -4.31 -9.26
N HIS A 225 -12.42 -4.24 -7.94
CA HIS A 225 -11.24 -4.60 -7.18
C HIS A 225 -10.88 -6.09 -7.38
N HIS A 226 -11.86 -6.99 -7.33
CA HIS A 226 -11.68 -8.42 -7.61
C HIS A 226 -11.18 -8.68 -9.03
N LEU A 227 -11.76 -7.99 -10.02
CA LEU A 227 -11.34 -8.07 -11.42
C LEU A 227 -9.85 -7.71 -11.59
N LEU A 228 -9.44 -6.57 -11.03
CA LEU A 228 -8.06 -6.06 -11.13
C LEU A 228 -7.07 -6.98 -10.44
N LEU A 229 -7.36 -7.40 -9.19
CA LEU A 229 -6.49 -8.29 -8.43
C LEU A 229 -6.36 -9.67 -9.05
N SER A 230 -7.46 -10.24 -9.55
CA SER A 230 -7.42 -11.53 -10.25
C SER A 230 -6.55 -11.45 -11.50
N LYS A 231 -6.64 -10.36 -12.27
CA LYS A 231 -5.80 -10.15 -13.44
C LYS A 231 -4.32 -9.99 -13.08
N MET A 232 -4.01 -9.23 -12.02
CA MET A 232 -2.64 -9.11 -11.51
C MET A 232 -2.09 -10.46 -11.03
N ALA A 233 -2.91 -11.24 -10.32
CA ALA A 233 -2.54 -12.57 -9.83
C ALA A 233 -2.26 -13.55 -10.97
N LEU A 234 -3.02 -13.48 -12.07
CA LEU A 234 -2.71 -14.25 -13.29
C LEU A 234 -1.35 -13.88 -13.85
N PHE A 235 -1.07 -12.59 -14.06
CA PHE A 235 0.25 -12.16 -14.56
C PHE A 235 1.39 -12.65 -13.66
N GLN A 236 1.19 -12.62 -12.35
CA GLN A 236 2.15 -13.13 -11.38
C GLN A 236 2.40 -14.64 -11.56
N LYS A 237 1.33 -15.43 -11.65
CA LYS A 237 1.40 -16.91 -11.74
C LYS A 237 1.91 -17.39 -13.09
N GLU A 238 1.55 -16.72 -14.18
CA GLU A 238 2.02 -17.01 -15.55
C GLU A 238 3.56 -16.97 -15.64
N VAL A 239 4.21 -16.07 -14.90
CA VAL A 239 5.67 -15.94 -14.86
C VAL A 239 6.29 -16.56 -13.60
N ASN A 240 5.51 -17.33 -12.85
CA ASN A 240 5.89 -17.98 -11.60
C ASN A 240 6.60 -17.04 -10.60
N PHE A 241 6.15 -15.79 -10.52
CA PHE A 241 6.75 -14.78 -9.66
C PHE A 241 6.35 -15.01 -8.20
N ASN A 242 7.35 -15.07 -7.32
CA ASN A 242 7.15 -15.23 -5.89
C ASN A 242 7.45 -13.92 -5.14
N ILE A 243 6.40 -13.30 -4.60
CA ILE A 243 6.50 -12.06 -3.80
C ILE A 243 7.38 -12.23 -2.55
N ASN A 244 7.52 -13.45 -2.04
CA ASN A 244 8.35 -13.75 -0.88
C ASN A 244 9.83 -13.89 -1.22
N ASN A 245 10.18 -13.87 -2.52
CA ASN A 245 11.54 -14.04 -2.99
C ASN A 245 12.01 -12.87 -3.87
N ILE A 246 11.78 -11.64 -3.42
CA ILE A 246 12.31 -10.47 -4.13
C ILE A 246 13.81 -10.35 -3.89
N ASN A 247 14.54 -10.01 -4.96
CA ASN A 247 15.97 -9.76 -4.94
C ASN A 247 16.34 -8.58 -4.03
N GLU A 248 17.30 -8.78 -3.13
CA GLU A 248 17.74 -7.74 -2.18
C GLU A 248 18.36 -6.51 -2.87
N GLN A 249 19.14 -6.72 -3.93
CA GLN A 249 19.79 -5.64 -4.68
C GLN A 249 18.75 -4.76 -5.37
N LEU A 250 17.67 -5.34 -5.90
CA LEU A 250 16.54 -4.58 -6.43
C LEU A 250 15.97 -3.63 -5.37
N LEU A 251 15.73 -4.14 -4.15
CA LEU A 251 15.17 -3.36 -3.06
C LEU A 251 16.13 -2.24 -2.62
N LYS A 252 17.42 -2.56 -2.43
CA LYS A 252 18.44 -1.57 -2.05
C LYS A 252 18.59 -0.45 -3.08
N ASN A 253 18.67 -0.81 -4.37
CA ASN A 253 18.77 0.17 -5.46
C ASN A 253 17.53 1.07 -5.57
N ASN A 254 16.40 0.60 -5.06
CA ASN A 254 15.14 1.35 -4.99
C ASN A 254 14.92 2.00 -3.62
N GLY A 255 15.97 2.24 -2.84
CA GLY A 255 15.90 3.02 -1.60
C GLY A 255 15.28 2.28 -0.42
N PHE A 256 15.08 0.96 -0.50
CA PHE A 256 14.63 0.20 0.66
C PHE A 256 15.78 -0.03 1.64
N ARG A 257 15.46 0.06 2.93
CA ARG A 257 16.38 -0.26 4.03
C ARG A 257 16.11 -1.67 4.57
N ALA A 258 17.10 -2.25 5.22
CA ALA A 258 16.87 -3.42 6.05
C ALA A 258 15.94 -3.09 7.23
N CYS A 259 15.04 -4.02 7.56
CA CYS A 259 14.32 -3.98 8.82
C CYS A 259 15.31 -4.12 9.98
N SER A 260 15.33 -3.16 10.90
CA SER A 260 16.27 -3.14 12.02
C SER A 260 16.05 -4.26 13.04
N THR A 261 14.87 -4.89 13.03
CA THR A 261 14.55 -6.05 13.85
C THR A 261 15.08 -7.33 13.19
N CYS A 262 14.93 -7.45 11.87
CA CYS A 262 15.45 -8.62 11.14
C CYS A 262 16.97 -8.60 11.03
N ILE A 263 17.55 -7.41 10.86
CA ILE A 263 18.99 -7.19 10.73
C ILE A 263 19.40 -6.13 11.75
N PRO A 264 19.81 -6.54 12.96
CA PRO A 264 20.38 -5.63 13.94
C PRO A 264 21.60 -4.91 13.33
N LYS A 265 21.81 -3.64 13.66
CA LYS A 265 22.92 -2.83 13.12
C LYS A 265 24.33 -3.31 13.55
N THR A 266 24.44 -4.40 14.29
CA THR A 266 25.67 -4.97 14.86
C THR A 266 26.26 -6.07 13.98
N SER A 267 26.82 -5.67 12.85
CA SER A 267 27.88 -6.42 12.15
C SER A 267 28.83 -5.48 11.39
N ARG A 268 29.10 -4.29 11.94
CA ARG A 268 30.40 -3.65 11.71
C ARG A 268 31.37 -4.32 12.66
N GLN A 269 32.10 -5.34 12.18
CA GLN A 269 33.32 -5.77 12.85
C GLN A 269 34.15 -4.51 13.13
N LYS A 270 34.39 -4.24 14.41
CA LYS A 270 35.50 -3.37 14.80
C LYS A 270 36.74 -4.03 14.22
N ILE A 271 37.27 -3.49 13.13
CA ILE A 271 38.66 -3.74 12.76
C ILE A 271 39.45 -3.14 13.91
N ILE A 272 39.86 -3.99 14.84
CA ILE A 272 40.88 -3.67 15.81
C ILE A 272 42.17 -3.66 15.01
N PHE A 273 42.66 -2.47 14.68
CA PHE A 273 44.06 -2.31 14.33
C PHE A 273 44.86 -2.56 15.61
N VAL A 274 45.58 -3.69 15.64
CA VAL A 274 46.67 -3.95 16.58
C VAL A 274 47.89 -3.20 16.09
#